data_AF-A0A8J5D2L3-F1
#
_entry.id   AF-A0A8J5D2L3-F1
#
_cell.length_a   1.000
_cell.length_b   1.000
_cell.length_c   1.000
_cell.angle_alpha   90.00
_cell.angle_beta   90.00
_cell.angle_gamma   90.00
#
_symmetry.space_group_name_H-M   'P 1'
#
loop_
_entity.id
_entity.type
_entity.pdbx_description
1 polymer ?
#
loop_
_entity_poly.entity_id
_entity_poly.type
_entity_poly.pdbx_seq_one_letter_code
_entity_poly.pdbx_strand_id
1 'polypeptide(L)'
;MAKAIYCLKLQMLKSQLSLTGREKAGVERVALFVALVYCKQWHEAPISVKAPLNDVLFLEILKTYPDQTVAKAAEQALRRHLWYVSEENAGLAFDSRIDVEEKKQMVKALDKPASKKELKRLEGKKMKMSSSLSSFVTSKTRSFFQKLDADEGFLAKDPAL
;
A
#
# COMPACT_ATOMS: atom_id res chain seq x y z
N MET A 1 6.84 12.45 5.74
CA MET A 1 7.65 12.05 6.91
C MET A 1 7.96 13.20 7.85
N ALA A 2 8.75 14.21 7.46
CA ALA A 2 9.11 15.33 8.35
C ALA A 2 7.89 15.98 9.04
N LYS A 3 6.80 16.22 8.30
CA LYS A 3 5.54 16.76 8.84
C LYS A 3 4.89 15.85 9.90
N ALA A 4 4.94 14.53 9.73
CA ALA A 4 4.37 13.58 10.69
C ALA A 4 5.15 13.60 12.02
N ILE A 5 6.48 13.58 11.95
CA ILE A 5 7.36 13.72 13.12
C ILE A 5 7.13 15.07 13.80
N TYR A 6 6.96 16.15 13.02
CA TYR A 6 6.66 17.46 13.56
C TYR A 6 5.32 17.50 14.29
N CYS A 7 4.26 16.90 13.74
CA CYS A 7 2.96 16.76 14.42
C CYS A 7 3.08 16.00 15.74
N LEU A 8 3.85 14.91 15.79
CA LEU A 8 4.09 14.18 17.05
C LEU A 8 4.80 15.06 18.08
N LYS A 9 5.83 15.80 17.67
CA LYS A 9 6.55 16.75 18.54
C LYS A 9 5.63 17.85 19.06
N LEU A 10 4.82 18.46 18.19
CA LEU A 10 3.83 19.47 18.57
C LEU A 10 2.85 18.93 19.61
N GLN A 11 2.38 17.68 19.44
CA GLN A 11 1.48 17.05 20.40
C GLN A 11 2.16 16.81 21.76
N MET A 12 3.41 16.34 21.77
CA MET A 12 4.17 16.08 23.00
C MET A 12 4.52 17.37 23.76
N LEU A 13 4.81 18.45 23.02
CA LEU A 13 5.21 19.74 23.58
C LEU A 13 4.04 20.74 23.66
N LYS A 14 2.79 20.30 23.47
CA LYS A 14 1.63 21.19 23.36
C LYS A 14 1.39 22.09 24.57
N SER A 15 1.92 21.75 25.75
CA SER A 15 1.87 22.58 26.95
C SER A 15 2.89 23.73 26.97
N GLN A 16 3.98 23.60 26.21
CA GLN A 16 5.04 24.60 26.07
C GLN A 16 4.79 25.56 24.90
N LEU A 17 3.72 25.33 24.13
CA LEU A 17 3.39 26.07 22.91
C LEU A 17 2.09 26.85 23.10
N SER A 18 2.04 28.07 22.59
CA SER A 18 0.85 28.93 22.58
C SER A 18 -0.13 28.53 21.47
N LEU A 19 -0.62 27.29 21.50
CA LEU A 19 -1.60 26.78 20.53
C LEU A 19 -3.04 27.13 20.95
N THR A 20 -3.84 27.59 20.00
CA THR A 20 -5.28 27.73 20.16
C THR A 20 -5.96 26.38 20.39
N GLY A 21 -7.18 26.37 20.95
CA GLY A 21 -7.93 25.13 21.14
C GLY A 21 -8.16 24.34 19.84
N ARG A 22 -8.38 25.05 18.72
CA ARG A 22 -8.53 24.47 17.39
C ARG A 22 -7.25 23.78 16.92
N GLU A 23 -6.09 24.43 17.11
CA GLU A 23 -4.79 23.86 16.73
C GLU A 23 -4.45 22.65 17.58
N LYS A 24 -4.69 22.69 18.90
CA LYS A 24 -4.48 21.54 19.80
C LYS A 24 -5.28 20.33 19.33
N ALA A 25 -6.58 20.51 19.06
CA ALA A 25 -7.43 19.44 18.57
C ALA A 25 -6.97 18.91 17.19
N GLY A 26 -6.55 19.80 16.29
CA GLY A 26 -6.03 19.41 14.98
C GLY A 26 -4.73 18.60 15.06
N VAL A 27 -3.77 19.08 15.86
CA VAL A 27 -2.49 18.40 16.11
C VAL A 27 -2.71 17.03 16.75
N GLU A 28 -3.61 16.94 17.73
CA GLU A 28 -3.95 15.68 18.40
C GLU A 28 -4.53 14.65 17.43
N ARG A 29 -5.50 15.05 16.60
CA ARG A 29 -6.11 14.16 15.58
C ARG A 29 -5.07 13.58 14.62
N VAL A 30 -4.17 14.42 14.12
CA VAL A 30 -3.12 13.97 13.19
C VAL A 30 -2.05 13.14 13.92
N ALA A 31 -1.65 13.54 15.12
CA ALA A 31 -0.67 12.81 15.91
C ALA A 31 -1.16 11.39 16.27
N LEU A 32 -2.43 11.23 16.65
CA LEU A 32 -3.04 9.92 16.90
C LEU A 32 -3.03 9.05 15.64
N PHE A 33 -3.41 9.59 14.49
CA PHE A 33 -3.34 8.86 13.23
C PHE A 33 -1.91 8.43 12.89
N VAL A 34 -0.94 9.33 13.09
CA VAL A 34 0.46 9.04 12.82
C VAL A 34 0.94 7.89 13.71
N ALA A 35 0.71 8.00 15.01
CA ALA A 35 1.17 7.03 16.00
C ALA A 35 0.52 5.65 15.83
N LEU A 36 -0.80 5.60 15.61
CA LEU A 36 -1.56 4.35 15.59
C LEU A 36 -1.52 3.64 14.22
N VAL A 37 -1.39 4.40 13.13
CA VAL A 37 -1.55 3.85 11.78
C VAL A 37 -0.30 4.08 10.93
N TYR A 38 0.10 5.35 10.76
CA TYR A 38 1.10 5.71 9.75
C TYR A 38 2.51 5.24 10.09
N CYS A 39 2.89 5.20 11.37
CA CYS A 39 4.24 4.82 11.80
C CYS A 39 4.65 3.43 11.28
N LYS A 40 3.75 2.44 11.34
CA LYS A 40 4.01 1.09 10.80
C LYS A 40 4.28 1.13 9.30
N GLN A 41 3.42 1.82 8.55
CA GLN A 41 3.53 1.94 7.10
C GLN A 41 4.84 2.63 6.70
N TRP A 42 5.23 3.67 7.45
CA TRP A 42 6.49 4.35 7.23
C TRP A 42 7.70 3.46 7.54
N HIS A 43 7.66 2.71 8.65
CA HIS A 43 8.77 1.84 9.04
C HIS A 43 9.07 0.76 7.99
N GLU A 44 8.04 0.20 7.37
CA GLU A 44 8.19 -0.83 6.34
C GLU A 44 8.38 -0.26 4.92
N ALA A 45 8.21 1.05 4.71
CA ALA A 45 8.32 1.69 3.40
C ALA A 45 9.66 1.43 2.66
N PRO A 46 10.82 1.29 3.33
CA PRO A 46 12.07 0.94 2.64
C PRO A 46 12.12 -0.49 2.08
N ILE A 47 11.20 -1.37 2.50
CA ILE A 47 11.18 -2.77 2.09
C ILE A 47 10.30 -2.91 0.83
N SER A 48 10.91 -2.73 -0.33
CA SER A 48 10.20 -2.67 -1.63
C SER A 48 9.32 -3.89 -1.91
N VAL A 49 9.79 -5.10 -1.57
CA VAL A 49 9.05 -6.36 -1.75
C VAL A 49 7.77 -6.46 -0.90
N LYS A 50 7.64 -5.64 0.15
CA LYS A 50 6.44 -5.57 1.00
C LYS A 50 5.46 -4.50 0.55
N ALA A 51 5.87 -3.58 -0.33
CA ALA A 51 5.13 -2.37 -0.64
C ALA A 51 3.71 -2.65 -1.16
N PRO A 52 3.48 -3.58 -2.12
CA PRO A 52 2.12 -3.79 -2.64
C PRO A 52 1.14 -4.29 -1.59
N LEU A 53 1.55 -5.26 -0.76
CA LEU A 53 0.70 -5.78 0.31
C LEU A 53 0.47 -4.73 1.39
N ASN A 54 1.51 -3.99 1.76
CA ASN A 54 1.40 -2.92 2.77
C ASN A 54 0.42 -1.83 2.32
N ASP A 55 0.48 -1.42 1.06
CA ASP A 55 -0.43 -0.44 0.48
C ASP A 55 -1.90 -0.92 0.49
N VAL A 56 -2.15 -2.18 0.15
CA VAL A 56 -3.49 -2.79 0.20
C VAL A 56 -4.01 -2.85 1.64
N LEU A 57 -3.20 -3.37 2.57
CA LEU A 57 -3.56 -3.45 3.98
C LEU A 57 -3.79 -2.06 4.58
N PHE A 58 -3.01 -1.06 4.17
CA PHE A 58 -3.19 0.31 4.63
C PHE A 58 -4.54 0.87 4.18
N LEU A 59 -4.98 0.58 2.95
CA LEU A 59 -6.31 0.97 2.49
C LEU A 59 -7.44 0.32 3.31
N GLU A 60 -7.30 -0.94 3.70
CA GLU A 60 -8.27 -1.60 4.58
C GLU A 60 -8.31 -0.98 5.98
N ILE A 61 -7.14 -0.63 6.54
CA ILE A 61 -7.07 0.10 7.82
C ILE A 61 -7.77 1.47 7.70
N LEU A 62 -7.56 2.19 6.60
CA LEU A 62 -8.19 3.50 6.40
C LEU A 62 -9.72 3.42 6.33
N LYS A 63 -10.30 2.35 5.76
CA LYS A 63 -11.76 2.15 5.72
C LYS A 63 -12.38 2.05 7.11
N THR A 64 -11.65 1.49 8.07
CA THR A 64 -12.12 1.24 9.44
C THR A 64 -11.65 2.29 10.44
N TYR A 65 -10.82 3.25 10.03
CA TYR A 65 -10.28 4.26 10.93
C TYR A 65 -11.38 5.23 11.43
N PRO A 66 -11.49 5.52 12.75
CA PRO A 66 -12.62 6.28 13.29
C PRO A 66 -12.77 7.71 12.74
N ASP A 67 -11.66 8.41 12.51
CA ASP A 67 -11.68 9.77 11.95
C ASP A 67 -11.68 9.72 10.42
N GLN A 68 -12.89 9.71 9.85
CA GLN A 68 -13.10 9.60 8.41
C GLN A 68 -12.53 10.79 7.61
N THR A 69 -12.39 11.96 8.24
CA THR A 69 -11.76 13.11 7.55
C THR A 69 -10.27 12.86 7.34
N VAL A 70 -9.58 12.38 8.39
CA VAL A 70 -8.18 11.99 8.30
C VAL A 70 -8.00 10.78 7.39
N ALA A 71 -8.88 9.77 7.51
CA ALA A 71 -8.83 8.57 6.68
C ALA A 71 -8.91 8.90 5.19
N LYS A 72 -9.87 9.73 4.79
CA LYS A 72 -10.06 10.15 3.39
C LYS A 72 -8.87 10.96 2.89
N ALA A 73 -8.31 11.85 3.71
CA ALA A 73 -7.12 12.62 3.35
C ALA A 73 -5.88 11.71 3.15
N ALA A 74 -5.71 10.73 4.04
CA ALA A 74 -4.64 9.74 3.94
C ALA A 74 -4.82 8.81 2.72
N GLU A 75 -6.04 8.36 2.44
CA GLU A 75 -6.37 7.53 1.28
C GLU A 75 -6.04 8.27 -0.02
N GLN A 76 -6.45 9.55 -0.13
CA GLN A 76 -6.11 10.39 -1.27
C GLN A 76 -4.61 10.58 -1.42
N ALA A 77 -3.87 10.68 -0.31
CA ALA A 77 -2.41 10.73 -0.33
C ALA A 77 -1.81 9.42 -0.84
N LEU A 78 -2.26 8.29 -0.31
CA LEU A 78 -1.78 6.98 -0.72
C LEU A 78 -2.05 6.73 -2.20
N ARG A 79 -3.24 7.07 -2.72
CA ARG A 79 -3.59 6.90 -4.14
C ARG A 79 -2.62 7.60 -5.09
N ARG A 80 -1.99 8.70 -4.67
CA ARG A 80 -0.94 9.38 -5.46
C ARG A 80 0.38 8.61 -5.49
N HIS A 81 0.61 7.72 -4.53
CA HIS A 81 1.79 6.87 -4.43
C HIS A 81 1.63 5.52 -5.11
N LEU A 82 0.41 5.07 -5.43
CA LEU A 82 0.15 3.78 -6.08
C LEU A 82 0.52 3.75 -7.58
N TRP A 83 1.13 4.81 -8.13
CA TRP A 83 1.52 4.88 -9.55
C TRP A 83 2.44 3.74 -9.99
N TYR A 84 3.20 3.16 -9.05
CA TYR A 84 4.15 2.08 -9.32
C TYR A 84 3.48 0.72 -9.48
N VAL A 85 2.27 0.51 -8.96
CA VAL A 85 1.55 -0.76 -9.08
C VAL A 85 1.00 -0.86 -10.50
N SER A 86 1.64 -1.70 -11.32
CA SER A 86 1.30 -1.93 -12.71
C SER A 86 1.22 -3.44 -12.97
N GLU A 87 0.73 -3.86 -14.13
CA GLU A 87 0.69 -5.28 -14.51
C GLU A 87 2.08 -5.94 -14.49
N GLU A 88 3.14 -5.16 -14.74
CA GLU A 88 4.52 -5.63 -14.63
C GLU A 88 4.97 -5.68 -13.17
N ASN A 89 4.88 -4.56 -12.45
CA ASN A 89 5.34 -4.44 -11.06
C ASN A 89 4.48 -5.23 -10.05
N ALA A 90 3.38 -5.82 -10.48
CA ALA A 90 2.61 -6.78 -9.69
C ALA A 90 3.48 -7.98 -9.23
N GLY A 91 4.64 -8.22 -9.84
CA GLY A 91 5.62 -9.21 -9.37
C GLY A 91 6.15 -8.92 -7.96
N LEU A 92 6.19 -7.65 -7.54
CA LEU A 92 6.51 -7.26 -6.15
C LEU A 92 5.46 -7.73 -5.15
N ALA A 93 4.25 -8.09 -5.61
CA ALA A 93 3.18 -8.50 -4.72
C ALA A 93 3.33 -9.95 -4.26
N PHE A 94 4.31 -10.73 -4.71
CA PHE A 94 4.52 -12.11 -4.26
C PHE A 94 5.19 -12.15 -2.86
N ASP A 95 4.44 -11.74 -1.85
CA ASP A 95 4.87 -11.66 -0.45
C ASP A 95 4.51 -12.96 0.31
N SER A 96 5.38 -13.40 1.22
CA SER A 96 5.17 -14.60 2.03
C SER A 96 3.91 -14.52 2.89
N ARG A 97 3.49 -13.32 3.30
CA ARG A 97 2.33 -13.04 4.17
C ARG A 97 0.98 -13.19 3.47
N ILE A 98 0.95 -13.30 2.15
CA ILE A 98 -0.29 -13.52 1.40
C ILE A 98 -0.80 -14.93 1.65
N ASP A 99 -2.11 -15.08 1.82
CA ASP A 99 -2.73 -16.37 2.02
C ASP A 99 -2.57 -17.27 0.79
N VAL A 100 -2.63 -18.58 1.04
CA VAL A 100 -2.38 -19.61 0.01
C VAL A 100 -3.38 -19.50 -1.14
N GLU A 101 -4.63 -19.13 -0.86
CA GLU A 101 -5.68 -19.05 -1.87
C GLU A 101 -5.45 -17.86 -2.81
N GLU A 102 -5.15 -16.68 -2.27
CA GLU A 102 -4.77 -15.50 -3.05
C GLU A 102 -3.49 -15.75 -3.87
N LYS A 103 -2.48 -16.46 -3.32
CA LYS A 103 -1.29 -16.86 -4.10
C LYS A 103 -1.66 -17.75 -5.29
N LYS A 104 -2.54 -18.74 -5.10
CA LYS A 104 -3.04 -19.60 -6.18
C LYS A 104 -3.78 -18.78 -7.24
N GLN A 105 -4.58 -17.79 -6.84
CA GLN A 105 -5.26 -16.87 -7.76
C GLN A 105 -4.28 -15.98 -8.52
N MET A 106 -3.22 -15.49 -7.88
CA MET A 106 -2.15 -14.73 -8.53
C MET A 106 -1.43 -15.57 -9.58
N VAL A 107 -1.03 -16.81 -9.28
CA VAL A 107 -0.38 -17.71 -10.24
C VAL A 107 -1.31 -17.98 -11.43
N LYS A 108 -2.59 -18.30 -11.19
CA LYS A 108 -3.58 -18.49 -12.26
C LYS A 108 -3.79 -17.23 -13.11
N ALA A 109 -3.61 -16.04 -12.53
CA ALA A 109 -3.76 -14.79 -13.24
C ALA A 109 -2.58 -14.49 -14.19
N LEU A 110 -1.43 -15.17 -14.05
CA LEU A 110 -0.29 -15.03 -14.97
C LEU A 110 -0.61 -15.46 -16.41
N ASP A 111 -1.64 -16.28 -16.61
CA ASP A 111 -2.04 -16.71 -17.96
C ASP A 111 -3.03 -15.72 -18.61
N LYS A 112 -3.51 -14.72 -17.87
CA LYS A 112 -4.43 -13.72 -18.41
C LYS A 112 -3.67 -12.74 -19.30
N PRO A 113 -4.21 -12.39 -20.48
CA PRO A 113 -3.56 -11.44 -21.37
C PRO A 113 -3.44 -10.06 -20.72
N ALA A 114 -2.26 -9.46 -20.85
CA ALA A 114 -2.02 -8.09 -20.45
C ALA A 114 -2.95 -7.11 -21.18
N SER A 115 -3.27 -5.99 -20.53
CA SER A 115 -4.07 -4.95 -21.17
C SER A 115 -3.27 -4.23 -22.25
N LYS A 116 -3.92 -3.93 -23.40
CA LYS A 116 -3.34 -3.10 -24.47
C LYS A 116 -2.92 -1.70 -24.00
N LYS A 117 -3.44 -1.21 -22.88
CA LYS A 117 -2.87 -0.04 -22.20
C LYS A 117 -1.62 -0.50 -21.44
N GLU A 118 -0.48 -0.43 -22.12
CA GLU A 118 0.85 -0.87 -21.64
C GLU A 118 1.22 -0.33 -20.26
N LEU A 119 0.63 0.81 -19.92
CA LEU A 119 0.72 1.50 -18.66
C LEU A 119 -0.71 1.64 -18.12
N LYS A 120 -1.29 0.57 -17.57
CA LYS A 120 -2.24 0.75 -16.47
C LYS A 120 -1.48 1.32 -15.28
N ARG A 121 -0.94 2.53 -15.42
CA ARG A 121 -0.60 3.39 -14.30
C ARG A 121 -1.91 3.59 -13.56
N LEU A 122 -1.88 3.49 -12.24
CA LEU A 122 -3.05 3.76 -11.41
C LEU A 122 -3.33 5.26 -11.42
N GLU A 123 -3.82 5.77 -12.55
CA GLU A 123 -4.26 7.14 -12.71
C GLU A 123 -5.60 7.32 -11.99
N GLY A 124 -5.49 7.61 -10.69
CA GLY A 124 -6.18 8.74 -10.07
C GLY A 124 -7.69 8.70 -9.82
N LYS A 125 -8.52 7.89 -10.48
CA LYS A 125 -9.99 8.08 -10.30
C LYS A 125 -10.89 6.84 -10.18
N LYS A 126 -10.43 5.61 -10.42
CA LYS A 126 -11.35 4.44 -10.42
C LYS A 126 -10.79 3.14 -9.85
N MET A 127 -9.79 3.18 -8.98
CA MET A 127 -9.43 1.94 -8.27
C MET A 127 -10.42 1.72 -7.13
N LYS A 128 -11.41 0.84 -7.36
CA LYS A 128 -12.08 0.12 -6.27
C LYS A 128 -11.00 -0.74 -5.64
N MET A 129 -10.28 -0.21 -4.65
CA MET A 129 -9.25 -0.97 -3.95
C MET A 129 -9.88 -1.85 -2.87
N SER A 130 -10.66 -2.77 -3.39
CA SER A 130 -11.23 -3.96 -2.78
C SER A 130 -11.32 -4.87 -4.01
N SER A 131 -10.48 -5.88 -4.17
CA SER A 131 -10.58 -7.03 -3.27
C SER A 131 -9.40 -8.02 -3.32
N SER A 132 -8.39 -7.88 -4.17
CA SER A 132 -7.38 -8.95 -4.36
C SER A 132 -6.17 -8.46 -5.18
N LEU A 133 -4.94 -8.78 -4.74
CA LEU A 133 -3.69 -8.49 -5.46
C LEU A 133 -3.63 -9.22 -6.80
N SER A 134 -4.27 -10.38 -6.90
CA SER A 134 -4.41 -11.16 -8.14
C SER A 134 -5.07 -10.39 -9.29
N SER A 135 -5.84 -9.33 -8.98
CA SER A 135 -6.47 -8.48 -10.00
C SER A 135 -5.46 -7.64 -10.80
N PHE A 136 -4.24 -7.45 -10.29
CA PHE A 136 -3.15 -6.74 -10.96
C PHE A 136 -2.19 -7.66 -11.70
N VAL A 137 -2.25 -8.97 -11.43
CA VAL A 137 -1.36 -9.96 -12.05
C VAL A 137 -1.89 -10.33 -13.45
N THR A 138 -0.99 -10.32 -14.44
CA THR A 138 -1.26 -10.73 -15.82
C THR A 138 -0.03 -11.42 -16.41
N SER A 139 -0.09 -11.85 -17.67
CA SER A 139 1.07 -12.38 -18.38
C SER A 139 2.27 -11.43 -18.44
N LYS A 140 2.03 -10.11 -18.37
CA LYS A 140 3.10 -9.11 -18.31
C LYS A 140 3.88 -9.14 -16.99
N THR A 141 3.30 -9.67 -15.91
CA THR A 141 3.99 -9.82 -14.62
C THR A 141 5.24 -10.69 -14.74
N ARG A 142 5.28 -11.68 -15.66
CA ARG A 142 6.49 -12.51 -15.88
C ARG A 142 7.70 -11.69 -16.33
N SER A 143 7.48 -10.61 -17.06
CA SER A 143 8.58 -9.73 -17.50
C SER A 143 9.32 -9.07 -16.32
N PHE A 144 8.67 -8.93 -15.16
CA PHE A 144 9.33 -8.48 -13.94
C PHE A 144 10.38 -9.48 -13.46
N PHE A 145 10.04 -10.77 -13.39
CA PHE A 145 10.97 -11.83 -12.98
C PHE A 145 12.13 -11.96 -13.97
N GLN A 146 11.84 -11.92 -15.27
CA GLN A 146 12.86 -11.95 -16.33
C GLN A 146 13.83 -10.77 -16.25
N LYS A 147 13.35 -9.56 -15.98
CA LYS A 147 14.20 -8.37 -15.83
C LYS A 147 15.09 -8.41 -14.60
N LEU A 148 14.66 -9.11 -13.55
CA LEU A 148 15.41 -9.29 -12.32
C LEU A 148 16.28 -10.55 -12.31
N ASP A 149 16.28 -11.32 -13.40
CA ASP A 149 16.94 -12.64 -13.47
C ASP A 149 16.51 -13.55 -12.31
N ALA A 150 15.23 -13.45 -11.93
CA ALA A 150 14.66 -14.21 -10.83
C ALA A 150 14.18 -15.58 -11.32
N ASP A 151 14.49 -16.64 -10.57
CA ASP A 151 13.98 -17.99 -10.83
C ASP A 151 12.45 -17.99 -10.80
N GLU A 152 11.80 -18.43 -11.87
CA GLU A 152 10.34 -18.59 -11.94
C GLU A 152 9.89 -19.97 -11.41
N GLY A 153 10.81 -20.86 -11.04
CA GLY A 153 10.54 -22.21 -10.55
C GLY A 153 9.64 -22.25 -9.30
N PHE A 154 9.63 -21.20 -8.49
CA PHE A 154 8.73 -21.10 -7.34
C PHE A 154 7.25 -20.98 -7.75
N LEU A 155 6.94 -20.47 -8.95
CA LEU A 155 5.56 -20.33 -9.45
C LEU A 155 4.92 -21.69 -9.75
N ALA A 156 5.73 -22.73 -9.97
CA ALA A 156 5.27 -24.09 -10.21
C ALA A 156 5.11 -24.94 -8.94
N LYS A 157 5.58 -24.43 -7.79
CA LYS A 157 5.46 -25.12 -6.50
C LYS A 157 4.10 -24.81 -5.86
N ASP A 158 3.53 -25.78 -5.14
CA ASP A 158 2.32 -25.49 -4.35
C ASP A 158 2.68 -24.48 -3.25
N PRO A 159 2.02 -23.31 -3.17
CA PRO A 159 2.29 -22.32 -2.13
C PRO A 159 2.00 -22.81 -0.69
N ALA A 160 1.41 -24.00 -0.52
CA ALA A 160 1.22 -24.66 0.76
C ALA A 160 2.41 -25.53 1.23
N LEU A 161 3.41 -25.75 0.36
CA LEU A 161 4.59 -26.60 0.63
C LEU A 161 5.86 -25.78 0.92
#